data_AF-A0A2U2RNZ2-F1
#
_entry.id   AF-A0A2U2RNZ2-F1
#
_cell.length_a   1.000
_cell.length_b   1.000
_cell.length_c   1.000
_cell.angle_alpha   90.00
_cell.angle_beta   90.00
_cell.angle_gamma   90.00
#
_symmetry.space_group_name_H-M   'P 1'
#
loop_
_entity.id
_entity.type
_entity.pdbx_description
1 polymer ?
#
loop_
_entity_poly.entity_id
_entity_poly.type
_entity_poly.pdbx_seq_one_letter_code
_entity_poly.pdbx_strand_id
1 'polypeptide(L)'
;MSLPTHTQTSLRPSRRTLLAGTTVAAAAVAGGVLDAPSARAAAADPYDPGAYAPSHGLRFEKGFPVAAADKRSVDFRVSTDQVKTFPPSFRVLLPEGYADTDRSYPVLLLLHGGWGMFLDWTEHGGNAIEATAGSDVIVVMPDGGGGSFYSNANFPRPGLEANWETFIIEQVLPFVHENFRTDPARMAIAGLSMGGFGALALGQKYQDLFRSISSYSGPADVTDLGVKGTIALAPLADAQAGYWQTTNFPGAVWGWPVTDVQFQYDPITNVERYRGKRLFLRCGDGLNGDLQQIIDAAPDIAAQLGLSVSKIMADVTEVVVKPTNEHFHDALDEAGIDHDFAVWPGREHEWGAWRDALAEDLPGIMSALEA
;
A
#
# COMPACT_ATOMS: atom_id res chain seq x y z
N MET A 1 -38.42 -45.64 -22.44
CA MET A 1 -38.02 -45.48 -21.03
C MET A 1 -38.18 -44.01 -20.73
N SER A 2 -39.18 -43.63 -19.93
CA SER A 2 -39.70 -42.26 -19.90
C SER A 2 -39.42 -41.61 -18.55
N LEU A 3 -38.90 -40.37 -18.57
CA LEU A 3 -38.63 -39.57 -17.38
C LEU A 3 -39.69 -38.47 -17.20
N PRO A 4 -40.01 -38.06 -15.96
CA PRO A 4 -41.13 -37.15 -15.69
C PRO A 4 -40.76 -35.67 -15.86
N THR A 5 -41.74 -34.86 -16.26
CA THR A 5 -41.64 -33.40 -16.33
C THR A 5 -41.96 -32.73 -15.00
N HIS A 6 -41.07 -31.90 -14.48
CA HIS A 6 -41.37 -30.97 -13.37
C HIS A 6 -41.86 -29.62 -13.91
N THR A 7 -43.01 -29.15 -13.41
CA THR A 7 -43.63 -27.88 -13.81
C THR A 7 -43.26 -26.76 -12.84
N GLN A 8 -42.65 -25.68 -13.33
CA GLN A 8 -42.47 -24.46 -12.53
C GLN A 8 -43.75 -23.62 -12.51
N THR A 9 -44.24 -23.27 -11.32
CA THR A 9 -45.29 -22.26 -11.13
C THR A 9 -44.68 -20.92 -10.76
N SER A 10 -44.81 -19.91 -11.62
CA SER A 10 -44.46 -18.53 -11.29
C SER A 10 -45.68 -17.77 -10.76
N LEU A 11 -45.46 -16.86 -9.80
CA LEU A 11 -46.48 -15.98 -9.24
C LEU A 11 -46.06 -14.51 -9.44
N ARG A 12 -46.89 -13.73 -10.12
CA ARG A 12 -46.74 -12.27 -10.29
C ARG A 12 -47.83 -11.54 -9.49
N PRO A 13 -47.49 -10.56 -8.62
CA PRO A 13 -48.49 -9.70 -7.98
C PRO A 13 -49.16 -8.75 -8.98
N SER A 14 -50.43 -8.41 -8.74
CA SER A 14 -51.19 -7.40 -9.49
C SER A 14 -51.44 -6.13 -8.64
N ARG A 15 -51.93 -5.04 -9.26
CA ARG A 15 -52.07 -3.69 -8.65
C ARG A 15 -53.54 -3.29 -8.42
N ARG A 16 -53.76 -2.35 -7.48
CA ARG A 16 -55.06 -1.81 -6.95
C ARG A 16 -55.69 -2.77 -5.90
N THR A 17 -56.28 -2.36 -4.77
CA THR A 17 -57.17 -1.22 -4.40
C THR A 17 -57.18 -1.09 -2.84
N LEU A 18 -57.20 0.04 -2.10
CA LEU A 18 -57.12 1.50 -2.37
C LEU A 18 -56.46 2.25 -1.17
N LEU A 19 -57.09 3.26 -0.53
CA LEU A 19 -56.68 3.97 0.70
C LEU A 19 -57.78 3.91 1.79
N ALA A 20 -57.40 3.79 3.06
CA ALA A 20 -58.00 4.40 4.26
C ALA A 20 -57.13 4.02 5.50
N GLY A 21 -56.85 4.86 6.50
CA GLY A 21 -57.13 6.29 6.68
C GLY A 21 -56.20 6.89 7.75
N THR A 22 -56.27 8.21 7.99
CA THR A 22 -55.31 8.95 8.81
C THR A 22 -55.71 9.12 10.29
N THR A 23 -54.78 8.84 11.20
CA THR A 23 -54.68 9.55 12.50
C THR A 23 -53.22 9.72 12.88
N VAL A 24 -52.82 10.93 13.25
CA VAL A 24 -51.48 11.26 13.74
C VAL A 24 -51.43 11.07 15.26
N ALA A 25 -50.38 10.42 15.76
CA ALA A 25 -50.01 10.44 17.17
C ALA A 25 -48.53 10.84 17.26
N ALA A 26 -48.25 12.06 17.74
CA ALA A 26 -46.89 12.53 17.96
C ALA A 26 -46.39 12.06 19.34
N ALA A 27 -45.19 11.51 19.39
CA ALA A 27 -44.50 11.16 20.62
C ALA A 27 -43.11 11.82 20.64
N ALA A 28 -42.80 12.47 21.77
CA ALA A 28 -41.70 13.40 21.98
C ALA A 28 -40.36 13.10 21.28
N VAL A 29 -39.77 14.15 20.71
CA VAL A 29 -38.32 14.22 20.48
C VAL A 29 -37.64 14.27 21.85
N ALA A 30 -37.04 13.16 22.27
CA ALA A 30 -35.98 13.18 23.27
C ALA A 30 -34.67 13.48 22.52
N GLY A 31 -34.04 14.62 22.86
CA GLY A 31 -32.83 15.09 22.19
C GLY A 31 -31.60 14.26 22.53
N GLY A 32 -31.48 13.07 21.95
CA GLY A 32 -30.20 12.40 21.80
C GLY A 32 -29.35 13.23 20.84
N VAL A 33 -28.45 14.05 21.38
CA VAL A 33 -27.28 14.49 20.62
C VAL A 33 -26.55 13.21 20.28
N LEU A 34 -26.52 12.87 18.99
CA LEU A 34 -25.51 11.96 18.49
C LEU A 34 -24.21 12.73 18.58
N ASP A 35 -23.44 12.46 19.65
CA ASP A 35 -22.07 12.92 19.74
C ASP A 35 -21.33 12.35 18.52
N ALA A 36 -21.12 13.21 17.52
CA ALA A 36 -20.10 12.95 16.52
C ALA A 36 -18.80 12.70 17.29
N PRO A 37 -18.00 11.67 16.92
CA PRO A 37 -16.79 11.34 17.67
C PRO A 37 -15.95 12.60 17.78
N SER A 38 -15.83 13.13 19.01
CA SER A 38 -15.19 14.42 19.25
C SER A 38 -13.74 14.27 18.82
N ALA A 39 -13.38 14.93 17.71
CA ALA A 39 -12.05 14.84 17.12
C ALA A 39 -11.02 15.04 18.24
N ARG A 40 -10.32 13.95 18.57
CA ARG A 40 -9.42 13.93 19.72
C ARG A 40 -8.34 14.97 19.43
N ALA A 41 -8.13 15.89 20.37
CA ALA A 41 -7.03 16.84 20.21
C ALA A 41 -5.73 16.04 20.09
N ALA A 42 -4.99 16.25 19.00
CA ALA A 42 -3.76 15.53 18.71
C ALA A 42 -2.78 15.61 19.90
N ALA A 43 -1.96 14.57 20.06
CA ALA A 43 -1.12 14.38 21.25
C ALA A 43 -0.36 15.65 21.68
N ALA A 44 -0.51 16.01 22.97
CA ALA A 44 -0.01 17.28 23.52
C ALA A 44 1.53 17.32 23.61
N ASP A 45 2.18 16.20 23.96
CA ASP A 45 3.52 15.87 23.48
C ASP A 45 3.35 14.60 22.62
N PRO A 46 3.60 14.63 21.29
CA PRO A 46 3.54 13.43 20.46
C PRO A 46 4.64 12.42 20.81
N TYR A 47 5.67 12.85 21.55
CA TYR A 47 6.76 11.99 21.98
C TYR A 47 6.54 11.41 23.39
N ASP A 48 5.35 11.59 23.97
CA ASP A 48 4.88 10.83 25.14
C ASP A 48 4.07 9.60 24.69
N PRO A 49 4.57 8.36 24.93
CA PRO A 49 3.81 7.14 24.67
C PRO A 49 2.44 7.08 25.35
N GLY A 50 2.26 7.78 26.47
CA GLY A 50 1.01 7.85 27.24
C GLY A 50 -0.10 8.70 26.62
N ALA A 51 0.21 9.54 25.61
CA ALA A 51 -0.78 10.41 24.97
C ALA A 51 -1.77 9.63 24.06
N TYR A 52 -1.32 8.52 23.50
CA TYR A 52 -2.02 7.71 22.52
C TYR A 52 -3.02 6.74 23.16
N ALA A 53 -4.14 6.48 22.47
CA ALA A 53 -5.04 5.39 22.82
C ALA A 53 -5.36 4.55 21.57
N PRO A 54 -5.42 3.22 21.66
CA PRO A 54 -5.74 2.37 20.53
C PRO A 54 -7.18 2.58 20.06
N SER A 55 -7.36 2.78 18.74
CA SER A 55 -8.65 2.95 18.07
C SER A 55 -8.67 2.18 16.74
N HIS A 56 -9.76 2.30 15.96
CA HIS A 56 -9.94 1.63 14.66
C HIS A 56 -9.67 0.10 14.62
N GLY A 57 -9.86 -0.59 15.75
CA GLY A 57 -9.61 -2.03 15.89
C GLY A 57 -8.15 -2.44 16.07
N LEU A 58 -7.24 -1.47 16.19
CA LEU A 58 -5.86 -1.69 16.64
C LEU A 58 -5.82 -1.93 18.15
N ARG A 59 -4.79 -2.63 18.63
CA ARG A 59 -4.49 -2.86 20.05
C ARG A 59 -2.98 -2.77 20.23
N PHE A 60 -2.47 -1.89 21.09
CA PHE A 60 -1.02 -1.70 21.23
C PHE A 60 -0.36 -2.93 21.90
N GLU A 61 0.77 -3.37 21.33
CA GLU A 61 1.59 -4.42 21.91
C GLU A 61 2.41 -3.92 23.11
N LYS A 62 2.78 -4.83 24.01
CA LYS A 62 3.44 -4.46 25.27
C LYS A 62 4.77 -3.74 25.01
N GLY A 63 4.84 -2.49 25.45
CA GLY A 63 6.02 -1.63 25.31
C GLY A 63 5.93 -0.63 24.15
N PHE A 64 4.82 -0.61 23.41
CA PHE A 64 4.52 0.36 22.37
C PHE A 64 3.34 1.28 22.77
N PRO A 65 3.25 2.50 22.21
CA PRO A 65 4.19 3.12 21.26
C PRO A 65 5.55 3.47 21.88
N VAL A 66 6.54 3.73 21.01
CA VAL A 66 7.90 4.14 21.38
C VAL A 66 8.26 5.39 20.58
N ALA A 67 8.58 6.49 21.26
CA ALA A 67 9.15 7.67 20.60
C ALA A 67 10.66 7.45 20.34
N ALA A 68 11.13 7.82 19.15
CA ALA A 68 12.54 7.79 18.80
C ALA A 68 13.34 8.80 19.64
N ALA A 69 14.60 8.47 19.94
CA ALA A 69 15.44 9.25 20.87
C ALA A 69 15.82 10.65 20.35
N ASP A 70 15.70 10.88 19.04
CA ASP A 70 15.87 12.17 18.36
C ASP A 70 14.64 13.08 18.41
N LYS A 71 13.49 12.56 18.90
CA LYS A 71 12.17 13.19 18.79
C LYS A 71 11.83 13.60 17.34
N ARG A 72 12.07 12.72 16.36
CA ARG A 72 11.52 12.84 15.00
C ARG A 72 10.40 11.85 14.68
N SER A 73 10.37 10.68 15.29
CA SER A 73 9.36 9.66 14.96
C SER A 73 8.77 8.94 16.16
N VAL A 74 7.63 8.29 15.94
CA VAL A 74 6.92 7.44 16.92
C VAL A 74 6.58 6.11 16.25
N ASP A 75 7.05 5.03 16.87
CA ASP A 75 6.82 3.67 16.43
C ASP A 75 5.65 3.04 17.17
N PHE A 76 4.76 2.40 16.43
CA PHE A 76 3.63 1.64 16.94
C PHE A 76 3.81 0.19 16.55
N ARG A 77 3.60 -0.73 17.49
CA ARG A 77 3.39 -2.15 17.20
C ARG A 77 2.06 -2.57 17.78
N VAL A 78 1.28 -3.31 17.00
CA VAL A 78 -0.12 -3.58 17.29
C VAL A 78 -0.51 -5.02 17.00
N SER A 79 -1.56 -5.49 17.65
CA SER A 79 -2.37 -6.61 17.16
C SER A 79 -3.72 -6.10 16.66
N THR A 80 -4.23 -6.76 15.63
CA THR A 80 -5.52 -6.50 14.98
C THR A 80 -6.14 -7.84 14.59
N ASP A 81 -7.42 -7.87 14.28
CA ASP A 81 -8.10 -9.09 13.78
C ASP A 81 -7.93 -9.27 12.26
N GLN A 82 -7.43 -8.23 11.57
CA GLN A 82 -7.18 -8.17 10.13
C GLN A 82 -5.86 -8.83 9.71
N VAL A 83 -4.83 -8.73 10.55
CA VAL A 83 -3.49 -9.27 10.33
C VAL A 83 -3.11 -10.12 11.54
N LYS A 84 -2.98 -11.43 11.33
CA LYS A 84 -2.64 -12.42 12.37
C LYS A 84 -1.38 -13.23 12.05
N THR A 85 -0.78 -13.00 10.89
CA THR A 85 0.52 -13.55 10.48
C THR A 85 1.65 -13.19 11.44
N PHE A 86 1.67 -11.93 11.89
CA PHE A 86 2.46 -11.41 13.01
C PHE A 86 1.76 -10.14 13.55
N PRO A 87 2.11 -9.63 14.74
CA PRO A 87 1.62 -8.32 15.18
C PRO A 87 2.34 -7.24 14.35
N PRO A 88 1.66 -6.53 13.41
CA PRO A 88 2.31 -5.56 12.53
C PRO A 88 2.68 -4.27 13.26
N SER A 89 3.44 -3.44 12.58
CA SER A 89 4.00 -2.19 13.09
C SER A 89 3.84 -1.06 12.07
N PHE A 90 3.96 0.19 12.54
CA PHE A 90 4.07 1.36 11.67
C PHE A 90 4.84 2.49 12.39
N ARG A 91 5.62 3.25 11.62
CA ARG A 91 6.35 4.45 12.07
C ARG A 91 5.61 5.69 11.57
N VAL A 92 5.42 6.66 12.45
CA VAL A 92 4.97 8.02 12.11
C VAL A 92 6.15 8.96 12.30
N LEU A 93 6.74 9.41 11.20
CA LEU A 93 7.80 10.42 11.16
C LEU A 93 7.16 11.80 11.05
N LEU A 94 7.60 12.72 11.91
CA LEU A 94 7.06 14.06 12.06
C LEU A 94 8.00 15.14 11.50
N PRO A 95 7.45 16.24 10.99
CA PRO A 95 8.23 17.37 10.51
C PRO A 95 8.93 18.10 11.66
N GLU A 96 10.02 18.80 11.32
CA GLU A 96 10.78 19.58 12.30
C GLU A 96 9.93 20.71 12.87
N GLY A 97 10.01 20.92 14.20
CA GLY A 97 9.15 21.88 14.90
C GLY A 97 7.67 21.50 15.00
N TYR A 98 7.27 20.26 14.66
CA TYR A 98 5.86 19.81 14.80
C TYR A 98 5.28 20.09 16.19
N ALA A 99 6.05 19.87 17.26
CA ALA A 99 5.62 20.10 18.64
C ALA A 99 5.47 21.60 18.99
N ASP A 100 6.08 22.49 18.21
CA ASP A 100 6.08 23.95 18.42
C ASP A 100 4.95 24.67 17.66
N THR A 101 4.13 23.94 16.87
CA THR A 101 3.00 24.54 16.11
C THR A 101 1.72 23.70 16.12
N ASP A 102 0.58 24.39 16.09
CA ASP A 102 -0.76 23.81 15.93
C ASP A 102 -1.17 23.57 14.46
N ARG A 103 -0.23 23.60 13.50
CA ARG A 103 -0.54 23.40 12.07
C ARG A 103 -1.01 21.97 11.79
N SER A 104 -1.93 21.83 10.83
CA SER A 104 -2.23 20.54 10.17
C SER A 104 -1.34 20.34 8.95
N TYR A 105 -0.69 19.19 8.89
CA TYR A 105 0.32 18.83 7.89
C TYR A 105 -0.23 17.80 6.88
N PRO A 106 0.18 17.87 5.60
CA PRO A 106 -0.08 16.82 4.63
C PRO A 106 0.57 15.49 5.06
N VAL A 107 0.10 14.39 4.49
CA VAL A 107 0.56 13.02 4.81
C VAL A 107 1.16 12.33 3.60
N LEU A 108 2.36 11.77 3.75
CA LEU A 108 2.98 10.85 2.79
C LEU A 108 2.90 9.42 3.33
N LEU A 109 2.12 8.56 2.69
CA LEU A 109 2.12 7.11 2.95
C LEU A 109 3.27 6.48 2.16
N LEU A 110 4.30 5.95 2.85
CA LEU A 110 5.56 5.51 2.25
C LEU A 110 5.78 4.01 2.47
N LEU A 111 5.74 3.24 1.37
CA LEU A 111 5.62 1.78 1.39
C LEU A 111 6.95 1.06 1.07
N HIS A 112 7.32 0.07 1.88
CA HIS A 112 8.58 -0.69 1.75
C HIS A 112 8.49 -1.82 0.70
N GLY A 113 9.64 -2.38 0.31
CA GLY A 113 9.75 -3.47 -0.67
C GLY A 113 9.41 -4.87 -0.14
N GLY A 114 9.59 -5.88 -0.99
CA GLY A 114 9.50 -7.29 -0.57
C GLY A 114 10.56 -7.62 0.48
N TRP A 115 10.21 -8.48 1.45
CA TRP A 115 11.01 -8.84 2.64
C TRP A 115 11.37 -7.68 3.60
N GLY A 116 10.97 -6.45 3.28
CA GLY A 116 11.17 -5.28 4.13
C GLY A 116 10.21 -5.17 5.31
N MET A 117 10.37 -4.09 6.08
CA MET A 117 9.49 -3.71 7.19
C MET A 117 9.32 -2.18 7.30
N PHE A 118 8.46 -1.76 8.22
CA PHE A 118 8.12 -0.35 8.50
C PHE A 118 9.29 0.61 8.78
N LEU A 119 10.48 0.07 9.10
CA LEU A 119 11.70 0.85 9.39
C LEU A 119 12.56 1.14 8.16
N ASP A 120 12.39 0.38 7.08
CA ASP A 120 13.38 0.29 5.99
C ASP A 120 13.74 1.63 5.35
N TRP A 121 12.71 2.44 5.09
CA TRP A 121 12.85 3.78 4.52
C TRP A 121 13.66 4.74 5.40
N THR A 122 13.82 4.43 6.69
CA THR A 122 14.64 5.21 7.62
C THR A 122 15.95 4.54 8.02
N GLU A 123 16.00 3.20 8.13
CA GLU A 123 17.12 2.48 8.76
C GLU A 123 17.85 1.48 7.85
N HIS A 124 17.28 1.09 6.69
CA HIS A 124 17.84 0.04 5.82
C HIS A 124 18.12 0.47 4.37
N GLY A 125 18.12 1.78 4.12
CA GLY A 125 18.69 2.38 2.90
C GLY A 125 17.98 3.63 2.40
N GLY A 126 16.71 3.82 2.78
CA GLY A 126 15.85 4.88 2.23
C GLY A 126 16.16 6.30 2.71
N ASN A 127 16.85 6.48 3.84
CA ASN A 127 17.35 7.77 4.32
C ASN A 127 16.26 8.87 4.40
N ALA A 128 15.02 8.48 4.75
CA ALA A 128 13.84 9.32 4.64
C ALA A 128 13.76 10.44 5.69
N ILE A 129 14.43 10.30 6.85
CA ILE A 129 14.45 11.35 7.90
C ILE A 129 15.13 12.62 7.37
N GLU A 130 16.24 12.43 6.65
CA GLU A 130 17.02 13.48 6.01
C GLU A 130 16.40 13.90 4.67
N ALA A 131 15.85 12.97 3.89
CA ALA A 131 15.21 13.30 2.62
C ALA A 131 13.97 14.20 2.81
N THR A 132 13.23 14.03 3.91
CA THR A 132 12.12 14.92 4.28
C THR A 132 12.51 15.97 5.34
N ALA A 133 13.79 16.19 5.61
CA ALA A 133 14.23 17.27 6.49
C ALA A 133 13.83 18.64 5.91
N GLY A 134 13.33 19.54 6.75
CA GLY A 134 12.76 20.82 6.32
C GLY A 134 11.47 20.76 5.49
N SER A 135 10.88 19.57 5.25
CA SER A 135 9.58 19.44 4.60
C SER A 135 8.45 19.41 5.63
N ASP A 136 7.41 20.22 5.42
CA ASP A 136 6.19 20.25 6.24
C ASP A 136 5.29 19.03 5.95
N VAL A 137 5.75 17.80 6.21
CA VAL A 137 4.99 16.57 5.94
C VAL A 137 5.10 15.55 7.07
N ILE A 138 4.01 14.84 7.34
CA ILE A 138 3.99 13.66 8.21
C ILE A 138 4.16 12.43 7.32
N VAL A 139 5.17 11.60 7.57
CA VAL A 139 5.41 10.37 6.80
C VAL A 139 4.95 9.16 7.60
N VAL A 140 4.03 8.38 7.03
CA VAL A 140 3.50 7.14 7.62
C VAL A 140 4.11 5.96 6.87
N MET A 141 4.87 5.13 7.58
CA MET A 141 5.52 3.94 7.04
C MET A 141 4.95 2.71 7.76
N PRO A 142 4.01 1.95 7.17
CA PRO A 142 3.47 0.74 7.76
C PRO A 142 4.22 -0.52 7.30
N ASP A 143 4.16 -1.58 8.10
CA ASP A 143 4.41 -2.94 7.60
C ASP A 143 3.36 -3.28 6.53
N GLY A 144 3.82 -3.69 5.35
CA GLY A 144 3.00 -4.28 4.29
C GLY A 144 2.96 -5.81 4.31
N GLY A 145 3.87 -6.45 5.05
CA GLY A 145 4.01 -7.92 5.11
C GLY A 145 4.62 -8.56 3.86
N GLY A 146 5.27 -9.71 4.04
CA GLY A 146 5.85 -10.48 2.94
C GLY A 146 4.80 -10.90 1.91
N GLY A 147 5.11 -10.72 0.63
CA GLY A 147 4.36 -11.24 -0.50
C GLY A 147 2.91 -10.77 -0.65
N SER A 148 2.49 -9.73 0.10
CA SER A 148 1.10 -9.25 0.11
C SER A 148 0.73 -8.40 -1.10
N PHE A 149 1.73 -7.77 -1.72
CA PHE A 149 1.56 -6.72 -2.72
C PHE A 149 0.57 -5.62 -2.26
N TYR A 150 0.62 -5.31 -0.95
CA TYR A 150 -0.23 -4.33 -0.26
C TYR A 150 -1.74 -4.56 -0.40
N SER A 151 -2.13 -5.79 -0.68
CA SER A 151 -3.53 -6.21 -0.88
C SER A 151 -4.02 -7.13 0.24
N ASN A 152 -5.33 -7.28 0.36
CA ASN A 152 -5.92 -8.24 1.28
C ASN A 152 -5.73 -9.69 0.78
N ALA A 153 -5.37 -10.62 1.67
CA ALA A 153 -5.40 -12.04 1.35
C ALA A 153 -6.84 -12.55 1.20
N ASN A 154 -7.25 -12.91 -0.02
CA ASN A 154 -8.61 -13.35 -0.32
C ASN A 154 -8.86 -14.83 0.00
N PHE A 155 -7.80 -15.64 0.04
CA PHE A 155 -7.85 -17.08 0.31
C PHE A 155 -6.85 -17.48 1.42
N PRO A 156 -6.88 -16.83 2.61
CA PRO A 156 -5.90 -17.07 3.65
C PRO A 156 -6.10 -18.44 4.30
N ARG A 157 -5.01 -19.03 4.78
CA ARG A 157 -5.08 -20.11 5.77
C ARG A 157 -5.81 -19.60 7.02
N PRO A 158 -6.80 -20.33 7.58
CA PRO A 158 -7.48 -19.92 8.81
C PRO A 158 -6.51 -19.64 9.96
N GLY A 159 -6.63 -18.47 10.58
CA GLY A 159 -5.73 -17.99 11.63
C GLY A 159 -4.46 -17.29 11.12
N LEU A 160 -4.23 -17.24 9.80
CA LEU A 160 -3.22 -16.40 9.14
C LEU A 160 -3.93 -15.39 8.21
N GLU A 161 -4.94 -14.70 8.74
CA GLU A 161 -5.52 -13.56 8.04
C GLU A 161 -4.44 -12.47 7.83
N ALA A 162 -4.46 -11.84 6.66
CA ALA A 162 -3.39 -10.99 6.17
C ALA A 162 -3.99 -9.87 5.31
N ASN A 163 -4.86 -9.08 5.92
CA ASN A 163 -5.66 -8.05 5.26
C ASN A 163 -4.90 -6.71 5.31
N TRP A 164 -3.84 -6.60 4.52
CA TRP A 164 -2.90 -5.47 4.57
C TRP A 164 -3.47 -4.17 4.03
N GLU A 165 -4.31 -4.23 2.99
CA GLU A 165 -5.05 -3.06 2.48
C GLU A 165 -5.97 -2.50 3.57
N THR A 166 -6.80 -3.35 4.18
CA THR A 166 -7.72 -2.95 5.25
C THR A 166 -6.95 -2.48 6.50
N PHE A 167 -5.85 -3.14 6.88
CA PHE A 167 -4.98 -2.69 7.97
C PHE A 167 -4.47 -1.26 7.72
N ILE A 168 -3.93 -0.97 6.54
CA ILE A 168 -3.36 0.35 6.24
C ILE A 168 -4.45 1.41 6.09
N ILE A 169 -5.47 1.17 5.26
CA ILE A 169 -6.44 2.18 4.84
C ILE A 169 -7.59 2.36 5.85
N GLU A 170 -8.06 1.29 6.51
CA GLU A 170 -9.19 1.35 7.44
C GLU A 170 -8.77 1.39 8.92
N GLN A 171 -7.50 1.08 9.24
CA GLN A 171 -7.00 1.10 10.63
C GLN A 171 -5.87 2.10 10.87
N VAL A 172 -4.74 2.00 10.14
CA VAL A 172 -3.55 2.85 10.37
C VAL A 172 -3.82 4.30 9.98
N LEU A 173 -4.28 4.59 8.75
CA LEU A 173 -4.53 5.97 8.34
C LEU A 173 -5.55 6.69 9.24
N PRO A 174 -6.74 6.12 9.56
CA PRO A 174 -7.68 6.77 10.47
C PRO A 174 -7.14 6.97 11.88
N PHE A 175 -6.38 6.00 12.43
CA PHE A 175 -5.68 6.15 13.71
C PHE A 175 -4.69 7.32 13.69
N VAL A 176 -3.90 7.47 12.62
CA VAL A 176 -2.97 8.59 12.47
C VAL A 176 -3.73 9.91 12.36
N HIS A 177 -4.83 9.96 11.61
CA HIS A 177 -5.68 11.14 11.50
C HIS A 177 -6.39 11.54 12.81
N GLU A 178 -6.67 10.59 13.71
CA GLU A 178 -7.21 10.87 15.05
C GLU A 178 -6.15 11.40 16.03
N ASN A 179 -4.91 10.90 15.95
CA ASN A 179 -3.90 11.14 16.99
C ASN A 179 -2.85 12.21 16.64
N PHE A 180 -2.70 12.56 15.37
CA PHE A 180 -1.72 13.54 14.87
C PHE A 180 -2.38 14.68 14.10
N ARG A 181 -1.73 15.85 14.02
CA ARG A 181 -2.19 17.03 13.28
C ARG A 181 -2.01 16.85 11.77
N THR A 182 -2.76 15.91 11.19
CA THR A 182 -2.80 15.67 9.75
C THR A 182 -3.84 16.55 9.05
N ASP A 183 -3.72 16.64 7.73
CA ASP A 183 -4.77 17.09 6.82
C ASP A 183 -5.16 15.94 5.87
N PRO A 184 -6.30 15.24 6.12
CA PRO A 184 -6.75 14.12 5.29
C PRO A 184 -7.10 14.50 3.84
N ALA A 185 -7.24 15.79 3.53
CA ALA A 185 -7.48 16.26 2.16
C ALA A 185 -6.19 16.49 1.36
N ARG A 186 -5.01 16.41 2.01
CA ARG A 186 -3.68 16.56 1.41
C ARG A 186 -2.82 15.32 1.68
N MET A 187 -3.08 14.24 0.94
CA MET A 187 -2.31 12.99 1.04
C MET A 187 -1.57 12.64 -0.26
N ALA A 188 -0.43 11.97 -0.11
CA ALA A 188 0.35 11.36 -1.18
C ALA A 188 0.71 9.92 -0.80
N ILE A 189 1.00 9.09 -1.80
CA ILE A 189 1.45 7.71 -1.62
C ILE A 189 2.67 7.43 -2.48
N ALA A 190 3.69 6.81 -1.89
CA ALA A 190 4.94 6.46 -2.57
C ALA A 190 5.44 5.10 -2.09
N GLY A 191 6.27 4.42 -2.88
CA GLY A 191 6.91 3.20 -2.42
C GLY A 191 7.85 2.57 -3.44
N LEU A 192 8.59 1.54 -2.98
CA LEU A 192 9.57 0.84 -3.80
C LEU A 192 9.21 -0.63 -4.02
N SER A 193 9.57 -1.21 -5.19
CA SER A 193 9.36 -2.62 -5.51
C SER A 193 7.90 -3.05 -5.27
N MET A 194 7.65 -4.06 -4.42
CA MET A 194 6.32 -4.44 -3.92
C MET A 194 5.49 -3.25 -3.41
N GLY A 195 6.12 -2.27 -2.75
CA GLY A 195 5.50 -1.02 -2.30
C GLY A 195 5.31 0.03 -3.39
N GLY A 196 6.08 -0.02 -4.48
CA GLY A 196 5.83 0.81 -5.67
C GLY A 196 4.58 0.34 -6.39
N PHE A 197 4.41 -0.98 -6.56
CA PHE A 197 3.13 -1.55 -6.95
C PHE A 197 2.02 -1.19 -5.95
N GLY A 198 2.28 -1.31 -4.64
CA GLY A 198 1.33 -0.91 -3.60
C GLY A 198 0.88 0.55 -3.71
N ALA A 199 1.79 1.46 -4.06
CA ALA A 199 1.50 2.87 -4.26
C ALA A 199 0.60 3.11 -5.47
N LEU A 200 0.86 2.44 -6.60
CA LEU A 200 -0.02 2.46 -7.77
C LEU A 200 -1.39 1.87 -7.44
N ALA A 201 -1.41 0.63 -6.94
CA ALA A 201 -2.61 -0.15 -6.68
C ALA A 201 -3.56 0.51 -5.66
N LEU A 202 -3.05 0.92 -4.50
CA LEU A 202 -3.86 1.66 -3.51
C LEU A 202 -4.18 3.08 -3.98
N GLY A 203 -3.25 3.71 -4.72
CA GLY A 203 -3.41 5.03 -5.32
C GLY A 203 -4.63 5.13 -6.24
N GLN A 204 -4.79 4.20 -7.18
CA GLN A 204 -5.99 4.17 -8.04
C GLN A 204 -7.24 3.68 -7.31
N LYS A 205 -7.11 2.69 -6.42
CA LYS A 205 -8.27 2.07 -5.75
C LYS A 205 -8.97 3.08 -4.85
N TYR A 206 -8.18 3.89 -4.14
CA TYR A 206 -8.59 4.98 -3.26
C TYR A 206 -8.22 6.36 -3.82
N GLN A 207 -8.44 6.57 -5.12
CA GLN A 207 -8.12 7.80 -5.85
C GLN A 207 -8.58 9.09 -5.15
N ASP A 208 -9.67 9.08 -4.37
CA ASP A 208 -10.18 10.29 -3.71
C ASP A 208 -9.35 10.73 -2.50
N LEU A 209 -8.46 9.88 -1.97
CA LEU A 209 -7.55 10.23 -0.87
C LEU A 209 -6.28 10.93 -1.38
N PHE A 210 -5.68 10.39 -2.45
CA PHE A 210 -4.33 10.77 -2.86
C PHE A 210 -4.32 11.85 -3.94
N ARG A 211 -3.38 12.80 -3.82
CA ARG A 211 -3.08 13.85 -4.80
C ARG A 211 -1.86 13.51 -5.65
N SER A 212 -0.88 12.85 -5.05
CA SER A 212 0.36 12.40 -5.70
C SER A 212 0.55 10.90 -5.49
N ILE A 213 1.01 10.19 -6.52
CA ILE A 213 1.32 8.75 -6.51
C ILE A 213 2.71 8.55 -7.13
N SER A 214 3.61 7.87 -6.43
CA SER A 214 4.99 7.62 -6.88
C SER A 214 5.37 6.14 -6.80
N SER A 215 5.89 5.57 -7.89
CA SER A 215 6.37 4.19 -7.96
C SER A 215 7.86 4.13 -8.27
N TYR A 216 8.63 3.45 -7.41
CA TYR A 216 10.08 3.27 -7.56
C TYR A 216 10.40 1.79 -7.79
N SER A 217 10.70 1.40 -9.02
CA SER A 217 10.86 0.00 -9.44
C SER A 217 9.66 -0.90 -9.10
N GLY A 218 8.45 -0.35 -9.00
CA GLY A 218 7.24 -1.15 -8.81
C GLY A 218 6.76 -1.72 -10.15
N PRO A 219 6.38 -3.02 -10.25
CA PRO A 219 5.74 -3.52 -11.45
C PRO A 219 4.41 -2.79 -11.67
N ALA A 220 4.16 -2.32 -12.89
CA ALA A 220 3.04 -1.42 -13.22
C ALA A 220 1.96 -2.05 -14.12
N ASP A 221 2.08 -3.34 -14.43
CA ASP A 221 1.13 -4.13 -15.21
C ASP A 221 1.04 -5.52 -14.58
N VAL A 222 -0.13 -5.90 -14.06
CA VAL A 222 -0.35 -7.25 -13.52
C VAL A 222 -1.07 -8.17 -14.51
N THR A 223 -1.21 -7.75 -15.77
CA THR A 223 -1.64 -8.62 -16.86
C THR A 223 -0.51 -9.52 -17.37
N ASP A 224 0.76 -9.12 -17.16
CA ASP A 224 1.95 -9.94 -17.43
C ASP A 224 1.96 -11.27 -16.63
N LEU A 225 2.51 -12.32 -17.26
CA LEU A 225 2.61 -13.67 -16.69
C LEU A 225 3.75 -13.79 -15.65
N GLY A 226 4.83 -13.03 -15.78
CA GLY A 226 5.93 -12.98 -14.82
C GLY A 226 5.51 -12.29 -13.51
N VAL A 227 4.79 -11.17 -13.61
CA VAL A 227 4.19 -10.47 -12.47
C VAL A 227 3.14 -11.35 -11.78
N LYS A 228 2.17 -11.93 -12.52
CA LYS A 228 1.19 -12.88 -11.96
C LYS A 228 1.85 -14.06 -11.25
N GLY A 229 2.88 -14.66 -11.86
CA GLY A 229 3.63 -15.78 -11.30
C GLY A 229 4.33 -15.39 -10.00
N THR A 230 5.02 -14.23 -9.99
CA THR A 230 5.69 -13.67 -8.82
C THR A 230 4.72 -13.44 -7.66
N ILE A 231 3.61 -12.73 -7.90
CA ILE A 231 2.63 -12.40 -6.85
C ILE A 231 1.98 -13.66 -6.27
N ALA A 232 1.65 -14.63 -7.11
CA ALA A 232 1.04 -15.87 -6.65
C ALA A 232 2.02 -16.80 -5.89
N LEU A 233 3.32 -16.73 -6.19
CA LEU A 233 4.36 -17.54 -5.53
C LEU A 233 5.09 -16.84 -4.38
N ALA A 234 4.94 -15.52 -4.21
CA ALA A 234 5.67 -14.75 -3.19
C ALA A 234 5.58 -15.33 -1.76
N PRO A 235 4.43 -15.81 -1.25
CA PRO A 235 4.37 -16.44 0.07
C PRO A 235 5.25 -17.69 0.25
N LEU A 236 5.62 -18.38 -0.83
CA LEU A 236 6.62 -19.46 -0.81
C LEU A 236 8.05 -18.93 -0.82
N ALA A 237 8.33 -17.86 -1.57
CA ALA A 237 9.64 -17.20 -1.58
C ALA A 237 9.96 -16.61 -0.18
N ASP A 238 8.99 -15.93 0.43
CA ASP A 238 9.09 -15.44 1.82
C ASP A 238 9.36 -16.59 2.81
N ALA A 239 8.65 -17.72 2.65
CA ALA A 239 8.84 -18.89 3.51
C ALA A 239 10.26 -19.47 3.38
N GLN A 240 10.83 -19.49 2.18
CA GLN A 240 12.21 -19.89 1.90
C GLN A 240 13.23 -18.88 2.44
N ALA A 241 12.91 -17.58 2.42
CA ALA A 241 13.71 -16.50 3.02
C ALA A 241 13.69 -16.50 4.57
N GLY A 242 12.92 -17.41 5.20
CA GLY A 242 12.89 -17.61 6.64
C GLY A 242 11.61 -17.12 7.34
N TYR A 243 10.73 -16.41 6.63
CA TYR A 243 9.48 -15.86 7.18
C TYR A 243 8.38 -16.92 7.37
N TRP A 244 8.65 -18.23 7.23
CA TRP A 244 7.62 -19.27 7.05
C TRP A 244 6.49 -19.30 8.09
N GLN A 245 6.75 -18.84 9.33
CA GLN A 245 5.76 -18.77 10.41
C GLN A 245 4.74 -17.63 10.23
N THR A 246 5.08 -16.61 9.45
CA THR A 246 4.28 -15.42 9.18
C THR A 246 3.74 -15.36 7.74
N THR A 247 4.02 -16.38 6.92
CA THR A 247 3.63 -16.41 5.49
C THR A 247 2.38 -17.26 5.25
N ASN A 248 1.60 -16.86 4.25
CA ASN A 248 0.44 -17.60 3.80
C ASN A 248 0.81 -18.70 2.78
N PHE A 249 -0.19 -19.40 2.21
CA PHE A 249 0.07 -20.29 1.08
C PHE A 249 0.20 -19.53 -0.26
N PRO A 250 0.90 -20.08 -1.27
CA PRO A 250 0.84 -19.59 -2.64
C PRO A 250 -0.61 -19.46 -3.13
N GLY A 251 -0.90 -18.37 -3.84
CA GLY A 251 -2.25 -18.02 -4.26
C GLY A 251 -3.19 -17.53 -3.16
N ALA A 252 -2.78 -17.45 -1.88
CA ALA A 252 -3.64 -16.92 -0.82
C ALA A 252 -4.05 -15.44 -1.03
N VAL A 253 -3.26 -14.70 -1.82
CA VAL A 253 -3.46 -13.27 -2.09
C VAL A 253 -4.61 -13.07 -3.07
N TRP A 254 -4.47 -13.50 -4.34
CA TRP A 254 -5.45 -13.33 -5.43
C TRP A 254 -5.96 -14.65 -6.09
N GLY A 255 -5.59 -15.82 -5.55
CA GLY A 255 -6.00 -17.15 -6.04
C GLY A 255 -4.97 -17.86 -6.91
N TRP A 256 -5.21 -19.15 -7.19
CA TRP A 256 -4.46 -19.95 -8.17
C TRP A 256 -5.41 -20.85 -9.00
N PRO A 257 -5.51 -20.69 -10.33
CA PRO A 257 -4.97 -19.57 -11.11
C PRO A 257 -5.51 -18.22 -10.61
N VAL A 258 -4.79 -17.14 -10.90
CA VAL A 258 -5.12 -15.78 -10.42
C VAL A 258 -6.53 -15.39 -10.87
N THR A 259 -7.34 -14.91 -9.93
CA THR A 259 -8.76 -14.59 -10.14
C THR A 259 -8.96 -13.12 -10.51
N ASP A 260 -10.21 -12.76 -10.84
CA ASP A 260 -10.63 -11.39 -11.18
C ASP A 260 -10.29 -10.33 -10.10
N VAL A 261 -9.92 -10.76 -8.88
CA VAL A 261 -9.34 -9.94 -7.82
C VAL A 261 -8.18 -9.07 -8.33
N GLN A 262 -7.33 -9.57 -9.23
CA GLN A 262 -6.19 -8.84 -9.80
C GLN A 262 -6.61 -7.49 -10.43
N PHE A 263 -7.78 -7.44 -11.07
CA PHE A 263 -8.29 -6.25 -11.77
C PHE A 263 -8.71 -5.12 -10.82
N GLN A 264 -8.75 -5.36 -9.50
CA GLN A 264 -8.95 -4.32 -8.49
C GLN A 264 -7.67 -3.57 -8.12
N TYR A 265 -6.50 -4.10 -8.50
CA TYR A 265 -5.18 -3.57 -8.15
C TYR A 265 -4.34 -3.22 -9.39
N ASP A 266 -4.61 -3.86 -10.53
CA ASP A 266 -3.93 -3.63 -11.81
C ASP A 266 -3.96 -2.16 -12.26
N PRO A 267 -2.80 -1.51 -12.47
CA PRO A 267 -2.75 -0.14 -12.97
C PRO A 267 -3.29 0.00 -14.40
N ILE A 268 -3.00 -0.97 -15.29
CA ILE A 268 -3.42 -0.94 -16.71
C ILE A 268 -4.95 -0.94 -16.83
N THR A 269 -5.62 -1.92 -16.23
CA THR A 269 -7.11 -2.02 -16.22
C THR A 269 -7.78 -0.80 -15.57
N ASN A 270 -7.05 -0.04 -14.74
CA ASN A 270 -7.56 1.10 -13.97
C ASN A 270 -7.00 2.46 -14.42
N VAL A 271 -6.37 2.57 -15.60
CA VAL A 271 -5.59 3.74 -16.03
C VAL A 271 -6.32 5.10 -15.87
N GLU A 272 -7.63 5.15 -16.13
CA GLU A 272 -8.45 6.36 -15.95
C GLU A 272 -8.50 6.92 -14.52
N ARG A 273 -8.30 6.08 -13.49
CA ARG A 273 -8.34 6.50 -12.07
C ARG A 273 -7.12 7.30 -11.63
N TYR A 274 -6.07 7.33 -12.44
CA TYR A 274 -4.89 8.17 -12.21
C TYR A 274 -5.07 9.60 -12.77
N ARG A 275 -6.19 9.89 -13.45
CA ARG A 275 -6.45 11.20 -14.06
C ARG A 275 -6.56 12.31 -13.02
N GLY A 276 -5.82 13.41 -13.23
CA GLY A 276 -5.81 14.55 -12.31
C GLY A 276 -4.98 14.33 -11.03
N LYS A 277 -4.09 13.33 -11.03
CA LYS A 277 -3.07 13.09 -10.00
C LYS A 277 -1.72 13.56 -10.49
N ARG A 278 -0.82 13.91 -9.58
CA ARG A 278 0.60 14.00 -9.91
C ARG A 278 1.21 12.60 -9.85
N LEU A 279 1.77 12.13 -10.95
CA LEU A 279 2.26 10.77 -11.09
C LEU A 279 3.77 10.78 -11.34
N PHE A 280 4.49 9.91 -10.63
CA PHE A 280 5.92 9.67 -10.82
C PHE A 280 6.20 8.18 -11.00
N LEU A 281 6.90 7.82 -12.07
CA LEU A 281 7.31 6.47 -12.41
C LEU A 281 8.83 6.46 -12.60
N ARG A 282 9.54 5.72 -11.76
CA ARG A 282 11.01 5.59 -11.78
C ARG A 282 11.37 4.10 -11.82
N CYS A 283 12.20 3.67 -12.77
CA CYS A 283 12.77 2.32 -12.75
C CYS A 283 14.23 2.31 -13.24
N GLY A 284 14.93 1.19 -13.04
CA GLY A 284 16.25 1.01 -13.62
C GLY A 284 16.18 0.71 -15.12
N ASP A 285 17.29 0.90 -15.82
CA ASP A 285 17.54 0.15 -17.07
C ASP A 285 17.98 -1.30 -16.80
N GLY A 286 18.45 -1.58 -15.57
CA GLY A 286 18.87 -2.90 -15.11
C GLY A 286 20.20 -3.35 -15.74
N LEU A 287 20.41 -4.67 -15.78
CA LEU A 287 21.51 -5.22 -16.57
C LEU A 287 21.19 -5.07 -18.06
N ASN A 288 22.06 -4.37 -18.79
CA ASN A 288 21.97 -4.14 -20.25
C ASN A 288 22.30 -5.42 -21.07
N GLY A 289 21.79 -6.59 -20.65
CA GLY A 289 22.03 -7.89 -21.27
C GLY A 289 20.74 -8.70 -21.40
N ASP A 290 20.63 -9.44 -22.50
CA ASP A 290 19.49 -10.32 -22.79
C ASP A 290 19.13 -11.23 -21.60
N LEU A 291 17.84 -11.26 -21.23
CA LEU A 291 17.29 -12.25 -20.30
C LEU A 291 17.63 -13.68 -20.76
N GLN A 292 17.67 -13.91 -22.07
CA GLN A 292 18.08 -15.16 -22.68
C GLN A 292 19.53 -15.55 -22.32
N GLN A 293 20.47 -14.60 -22.31
CA GLN A 293 21.86 -14.87 -21.93
C GLN A 293 22.02 -15.19 -20.44
N ILE A 294 21.20 -14.59 -19.58
CA ILE A 294 21.15 -14.91 -18.13
C ILE A 294 20.59 -16.32 -17.93
N ILE A 295 19.51 -16.69 -18.62
CA ILE A 295 18.90 -18.03 -18.58
C ILE A 295 19.88 -19.10 -19.07
N ASP A 296 20.53 -18.88 -20.21
CA ASP A 296 21.43 -19.85 -20.84
C ASP A 296 22.75 -20.05 -20.06
N ALA A 297 23.17 -19.07 -19.25
CA ALA A 297 24.42 -19.11 -18.49
C ALA A 297 24.25 -19.33 -16.98
N ALA A 298 23.01 -19.49 -16.49
CA ALA A 298 22.68 -19.53 -15.06
C ALA A 298 23.48 -20.53 -14.20
N PRO A 299 23.78 -21.77 -14.64
CA PRO A 299 24.54 -22.72 -13.83
C PRO A 299 26.00 -22.29 -13.61
N ASP A 300 26.62 -21.72 -14.64
CA ASP A 300 28.05 -21.44 -14.67
C ASP A 300 28.40 -20.05 -14.11
N ILE A 301 27.58 -19.02 -14.37
CA ILE A 301 27.84 -17.66 -13.85
C ILE A 301 27.68 -17.61 -12.33
N ALA A 302 26.68 -18.29 -11.76
CA ALA A 302 26.50 -18.36 -10.31
C ALA A 302 27.72 -19.00 -9.61
N ALA A 303 28.31 -20.02 -10.23
CA ALA A 303 29.51 -20.68 -9.73
C ALA A 303 30.81 -19.88 -9.96
N GLN A 304 30.93 -19.16 -11.08
CA GLN A 304 32.14 -18.40 -11.44
C GLN A 304 32.25 -17.05 -10.73
N LEU A 305 31.12 -16.37 -10.44
CA LEU A 305 31.09 -15.07 -9.77
C LEU A 305 30.78 -15.16 -8.26
N GLY A 306 30.38 -16.33 -7.75
CA GLY A 306 30.07 -16.53 -6.33
C GLY A 306 28.85 -15.75 -5.83
N LEU A 307 27.93 -15.39 -6.74
CA LEU A 307 26.78 -14.55 -6.45
C LEU A 307 25.71 -15.32 -5.67
N SER A 308 25.10 -14.65 -4.69
CA SER A 308 23.97 -15.19 -3.93
C SER A 308 22.68 -15.12 -4.75
N VAL A 309 21.76 -16.07 -4.51
CA VAL A 309 20.43 -16.13 -5.13
C VAL A 309 19.66 -14.80 -5.01
N SER A 310 19.91 -14.03 -3.95
CA SER A 310 19.33 -12.70 -3.75
C SER A 310 19.68 -11.69 -4.86
N LYS A 311 20.92 -11.64 -5.38
CA LYS A 311 21.24 -10.73 -6.50
C LYS A 311 20.61 -11.22 -7.81
N ILE A 312 20.59 -12.53 -8.05
CA ILE A 312 19.92 -13.09 -9.24
C ILE A 312 18.42 -12.73 -9.25
N MET A 313 17.74 -12.78 -8.09
CA MET A 313 16.35 -12.34 -7.97
C MET A 313 16.18 -10.83 -8.16
N ALA A 314 17.08 -10.00 -7.64
CA ALA A 314 17.05 -8.54 -7.83
C ALA A 314 17.25 -8.15 -9.30
N ASP A 315 18.23 -8.75 -9.97
CA ASP A 315 18.58 -8.48 -11.37
C ASP A 315 17.47 -8.93 -12.32
N VAL A 316 16.83 -10.09 -12.04
CA VAL A 316 15.63 -10.54 -12.76
C VAL A 316 14.42 -9.62 -12.52
N THR A 317 14.36 -8.91 -11.38
CA THR A 317 13.21 -8.06 -11.06
C THR A 317 13.14 -6.81 -11.95
N GLU A 318 14.23 -6.06 -12.16
CA GLU A 318 14.20 -4.90 -13.09
C GLU A 318 13.87 -5.32 -14.54
N VAL A 319 14.34 -6.49 -14.98
CA VAL A 319 14.07 -7.00 -16.34
C VAL A 319 12.59 -7.32 -16.57
N VAL A 320 11.81 -7.59 -15.52
CA VAL A 320 10.34 -7.71 -15.56
C VAL A 320 9.66 -6.36 -15.28
N VAL A 321 10.15 -5.59 -14.32
CA VAL A 321 9.57 -4.31 -13.89
C VAL A 321 9.63 -3.25 -15.00
N LYS A 322 10.77 -3.10 -15.69
CA LYS A 322 10.93 -2.05 -16.70
C LYS A 322 9.89 -2.18 -17.84
N PRO A 323 9.71 -3.33 -18.52
CA PRO A 323 8.67 -3.46 -19.56
C PRO A 323 7.25 -3.13 -19.06
N THR A 324 6.93 -3.44 -17.81
CA THR A 324 5.63 -3.07 -17.24
C THR A 324 5.47 -1.57 -16.99
N ASN A 325 6.57 -0.86 -16.68
CA ASN A 325 6.56 0.59 -16.53
C ASN A 325 6.51 1.30 -17.89
N GLU A 326 7.22 0.79 -18.91
CA GLU A 326 7.10 1.27 -20.30
C GLU A 326 5.65 1.08 -20.81
N HIS A 327 5.03 -0.09 -20.60
CA HIS A 327 3.63 -0.34 -20.98
C HIS A 327 2.63 0.57 -20.22
N PHE A 328 2.86 0.86 -18.94
CA PHE A 328 1.99 1.76 -18.17
C PHE A 328 2.20 3.24 -18.53
N HIS A 329 3.42 3.65 -18.87
CA HIS A 329 3.73 4.96 -19.48
C HIS A 329 2.96 5.15 -20.80
N ASP A 330 3.08 4.19 -21.74
CA ASP A 330 2.35 4.21 -23.01
C ASP A 330 0.82 4.31 -22.78
N ALA A 331 0.28 3.55 -21.83
CA ALA A 331 -1.15 3.57 -21.50
C ALA A 331 -1.63 4.91 -20.88
N LEU A 332 -0.79 5.57 -20.08
CA LEU A 332 -1.08 6.90 -19.53
C LEU A 332 -1.04 7.99 -20.62
N ASP A 333 -0.10 7.89 -21.56
CA ASP A 333 -0.01 8.79 -22.72
C ASP A 333 -1.19 8.60 -23.69
N GLU A 334 -1.60 7.35 -23.99
CA GLU A 334 -2.82 7.07 -24.77
C GLU A 334 -4.09 7.60 -24.08
N ALA A 335 -4.15 7.54 -22.75
CA ALA A 335 -5.23 8.13 -21.96
C ALA A 335 -5.13 9.67 -21.82
N GLY A 336 -4.02 10.29 -22.23
CA GLY A 336 -3.75 11.72 -22.02
C GLY A 336 -3.78 12.11 -20.54
N ILE A 337 -3.00 11.40 -19.71
CA ILE A 337 -2.85 11.65 -18.27
C ILE A 337 -1.43 12.16 -17.99
N ASP A 338 -1.32 13.35 -17.41
CA ASP A 338 -0.03 13.95 -17.04
C ASP A 338 0.71 13.07 -16.03
N HIS A 339 1.96 12.74 -16.35
CA HIS A 339 2.83 11.92 -15.52
C HIS A 339 4.30 12.19 -15.85
N ASP A 340 5.17 11.68 -14.99
CA ASP A 340 6.62 11.85 -15.09
C ASP A 340 7.29 10.48 -15.03
N PHE A 341 7.81 10.03 -16.18
CA PHE A 341 8.43 8.72 -16.33
C PHE A 341 9.93 8.87 -16.61
N ALA A 342 10.75 8.13 -15.86
CA ALA A 342 12.18 8.04 -16.06
C ALA A 342 12.70 6.60 -15.90
N VAL A 343 13.38 6.11 -16.93
CA VAL A 343 14.27 4.94 -16.85
C VAL A 343 15.68 5.46 -16.61
N TRP A 344 16.33 5.04 -15.53
CA TRP A 344 17.64 5.55 -15.15
C TRP A 344 18.79 4.65 -15.61
N PRO A 345 19.73 5.17 -16.45
CA PRO A 345 20.86 4.38 -16.93
C PRO A 345 21.84 3.97 -15.83
N GLY A 346 22.20 2.69 -15.80
CA GLY A 346 23.14 2.11 -14.83
C GLY A 346 22.60 2.03 -13.40
N ARG A 347 21.27 1.91 -13.21
CA ARG A 347 20.65 1.70 -11.88
C ARG A 347 19.95 0.34 -11.83
N GLU A 348 20.21 -0.40 -10.75
CA GLU A 348 19.63 -1.73 -10.48
C GLU A 348 18.46 -1.63 -9.46
N HIS A 349 17.93 -2.78 -9.04
CA HIS A 349 16.90 -2.90 -7.99
C HIS A 349 17.48 -2.61 -6.58
N GLU A 350 17.97 -1.38 -6.37
CA GLU A 350 18.75 -1.00 -5.19
C GLU A 350 18.24 0.24 -4.43
N TRP A 351 18.49 0.25 -3.12
CA TRP A 351 18.24 1.39 -2.23
C TRP A 351 18.92 2.69 -2.68
N GLY A 352 20.06 2.59 -3.37
CA GLY A 352 20.73 3.72 -3.99
C GLY A 352 19.83 4.44 -5.00
N ALA A 353 19.05 3.71 -5.80
CA ALA A 353 18.06 4.29 -6.70
C ALA A 353 16.84 4.84 -5.92
N TRP A 354 16.21 4.04 -5.07
CA TRP A 354 14.92 4.41 -4.46
C TRP A 354 14.98 5.60 -3.49
N ARG A 355 16.10 5.77 -2.77
CA ARG A 355 16.34 6.98 -1.96
C ARG A 355 16.40 8.22 -2.85
N ASP A 356 17.21 8.15 -3.91
CA ASP A 356 17.43 9.29 -4.80
C ASP A 356 16.12 9.64 -5.55
N ALA A 357 15.26 8.66 -5.81
CA ALA A 357 13.93 8.85 -6.40
C ALA A 357 12.98 9.61 -5.48
N LEU A 358 12.93 9.20 -4.20
CA LEU A 358 12.18 9.94 -3.19
C LEU A 358 12.70 11.38 -3.07
N ALA A 359 14.01 11.61 -3.11
CA ALA A 359 14.60 12.94 -3.02
C ALA A 359 14.36 13.81 -4.27
N GLU A 360 14.36 13.24 -5.47
CA GLU A 360 14.09 13.94 -6.73
C GLU A 360 12.61 14.33 -6.87
N ASP A 361 11.70 13.43 -6.49
CA ASP A 361 10.26 13.62 -6.68
C ASP A 361 9.60 14.42 -5.54
N LEU A 362 10.15 14.41 -4.32
CA LEU A 362 9.56 15.07 -3.13
C LEU A 362 9.16 16.55 -3.34
N PRO A 363 9.95 17.42 -4.01
CA PRO A 363 9.52 18.80 -4.28
C PRO A 363 8.23 18.88 -5.10
N GLY A 364 8.03 17.96 -6.05
CA GLY A 364 6.81 17.90 -6.86
C GLY A 364 5.66 17.18 -6.15
N ILE A 365 5.94 16.19 -5.29
CA ILE A 365 4.96 15.61 -4.35
C ILE A 365 4.41 16.70 -3.43
N MET A 366 5.29 17.52 -2.81
CA MET A 366 4.88 18.64 -1.95
C MET A 366 4.11 19.72 -2.74
N SER A 367 4.51 20.03 -3.98
CA SER A 367 3.76 20.93 -4.86
C SER A 367 2.33 20.44 -5.13
N ALA A 368 2.15 19.14 -5.38
CA ALA A 368 0.83 18.53 -5.55
C ALA A 368 0.02 18.45 -4.24
N LEU A 369 0.69 18.38 -3.09
CA LEU A 369 0.03 18.41 -1.78
C LEU A 369 -0.56 19.78 -1.45
N GLU A 370 0.08 20.89 -1.84
CA GLU A 370 -0.35 22.26 -1.51
C GLU A 370 -1.23 22.96 -2.57
N ALA A 371 -1.64 22.25 -3.63
CA ALA A 371 -2.44 22.78 -4.76
C ALA A 371 -3.96 22.90 -4.51
#